data_AF-A0A660SYH1-F1
#
_entry.id   AF-A0A660SYH1-F1
#
_cell.length_a   1.000
_cell.length_b   1.000
_cell.length_c   1.000
_cell.angle_alpha   90.00
_cell.angle_beta   90.00
_cell.angle_gamma   90.00
#
_symmetry.space_group_name_H-M   'P 1'
#
loop_
_entity.id
_entity.type
_entity.pdbx_description
1 polymer ?
#
loop_
_entity_poly.entity_id
_entity_poly.type
_entity_poly.pdbx_seq_one_letter_code
_entity_poly.pdbx_strand_id
1 'polypeptide(L)'
;YEEDRVAVQIMPRDTLIASGADYDESQEIVNFPLQCGKVRVSIFFKENEHGVKRCSMRSKGEVDCAAISHLFDGGGHKTASGFGFEKPFMKIQEEVLEAIRPYFT
;
A
#
# COMPACT_ATOMS: atom_id res chain seq x y z
N TYR A 1 -7.69 -4.33 8.86
CA TYR A 1 -7.06 -3.92 10.14
C TYR A 1 -7.77 -2.68 10.69
N GLU A 2 -7.54 -2.34 11.96
CA GLU A 2 -8.13 -1.15 12.63
C GLU A 2 -9.66 -1.04 12.47
N GLU A 3 -10.39 -2.09 12.87
CA GLU A 3 -11.87 -2.15 12.78
C GLU A 3 -12.39 -1.93 11.34
N ASP A 4 -11.83 -2.66 10.37
CA ASP A 4 -12.12 -2.57 8.93
C ASP A 4 -11.75 -1.23 8.26
N ARG A 5 -11.03 -0.34 8.94
CA ARG A 5 -10.64 0.98 8.38
C ARG A 5 -9.39 0.93 7.52
N VAL A 6 -8.58 -0.12 7.63
CA VAL A 6 -7.33 -0.30 6.88
C VAL A 6 -7.40 -1.57 6.04
N ALA A 7 -7.23 -1.43 4.73
CA ALA A 7 -7.16 -2.54 3.78
C ALA A 7 -5.73 -2.70 3.24
N VAL A 8 -5.26 -3.95 3.15
CA VAL A 8 -3.94 -4.30 2.61
C VAL A 8 -4.11 -5.29 1.47
N GLN A 9 -3.38 -5.07 0.38
CA GLN A 9 -3.24 -6.00 -0.73
C GLN A 9 -1.75 -6.31 -0.91
N ILE A 10 -1.44 -7.53 -1.32
CA ILE A 10 -0.09 -7.96 -1.65
C ILE A 10 -0.12 -8.66 -2.99
N MET A 11 0.75 -8.25 -3.92
CA MET A 11 1.00 -8.91 -5.20
C MET A 11 2.49 -9.27 -5.29
N PRO A 12 2.87 -10.48 -4.86
CA PRO A 12 4.21 -11.01 -5.11
C PRO A 12 4.47 -11.19 -6.61
N ARG A 13 5.75 -11.22 -7.00
CA ARG A 13 6.15 -11.45 -8.40
C ARG A 13 5.46 -12.66 -9.04
N ASP A 14 5.38 -13.77 -8.33
CA ASP A 14 4.78 -15.01 -8.86
C ASP A 14 3.29 -14.84 -9.16
N THR A 15 2.58 -13.96 -8.44
CA THR A 15 1.18 -13.64 -8.71
C THR A 15 1.02 -12.85 -10.00
N LEU A 16 1.93 -11.90 -10.27
CA LEU A 16 1.97 -11.15 -11.53
C LEU A 16 2.28 -12.08 -12.71
N ILE A 17 3.31 -12.93 -12.57
CA ILE A 17 3.69 -13.87 -13.63
C ILE A 17 2.55 -14.86 -13.92
N ALA A 18 1.90 -15.37 -12.87
CA ALA A 18 0.80 -16.32 -13.03
C ALA A 18 -0.46 -15.69 -13.64
N SER A 19 -0.67 -14.38 -13.49
CA SER A 19 -1.82 -13.70 -14.11
C SER A 19 -1.64 -13.43 -15.60
N GLY A 20 -0.40 -13.37 -16.09
CA GLY A 20 -0.08 -12.97 -17.47
C GLY A 20 -0.39 -11.51 -17.78
N ALA A 21 -0.59 -10.69 -16.74
CA ALA A 21 -0.89 -9.27 -16.85
C ALA A 21 0.40 -8.43 -16.84
N ASP A 22 0.33 -7.23 -17.41
CA ASP A 22 1.41 -6.26 -17.30
C ASP A 22 1.42 -5.62 -15.90
N TYR A 23 2.62 -5.31 -15.39
CA TYR A 23 2.76 -4.69 -14.07
C TYR A 23 1.95 -3.38 -13.93
N ASP A 24 1.82 -2.61 -15.02
CA ASP A 24 1.09 -1.35 -15.03
C ASP A 24 -0.43 -1.49 -14.99
N GLU A 25 -0.98 -2.67 -15.26
CA GLU A 25 -2.41 -2.94 -15.05
C GLU A 25 -2.76 -2.98 -13.55
N SER A 26 -1.76 -3.16 -12.68
CA SER A 26 -1.95 -3.19 -11.23
C SER A 26 -2.13 -1.80 -10.59
N GLN A 27 -1.88 -0.70 -11.31
CA GLN A 27 -1.77 0.64 -10.72
C GLN A 27 -3.05 1.11 -9.99
N GLU A 28 -4.22 0.71 -10.49
CA GLU A 28 -5.52 1.12 -9.94
C GLU A 28 -6.06 0.19 -8.85
N ILE A 29 -5.45 -0.98 -8.62
CA ILE A 29 -5.92 -1.96 -7.62
C ILE A 29 -5.97 -1.35 -6.21
N VAL A 30 -5.01 -0.47 -5.89
CA VAL A 30 -4.95 0.23 -4.61
C VAL A 30 -6.21 1.07 -4.32
N ASN A 31 -6.98 1.47 -5.34
CA ASN A 31 -8.21 2.24 -5.17
C ASN A 31 -9.43 1.38 -4.84
N PHE A 32 -9.45 0.10 -5.22
CA PHE A 32 -10.65 -0.76 -5.06
C PHE A 32 -11.15 -0.87 -3.61
N PRO A 33 -10.29 -1.05 -2.60
CA PRO A 33 -10.77 -1.15 -1.21
C PRO A 33 -11.40 0.14 -0.71
N LEU A 34 -11.03 1.31 -1.24
CA LEU A 34 -11.63 2.59 -0.83
C LEU A 34 -13.10 2.72 -1.22
N GLN A 35 -13.58 1.89 -2.16
CA GLN A 35 -15.00 1.79 -2.50
C GLN A 35 -15.82 1.24 -1.31
N CYS A 36 -15.19 0.48 -0.40
CA CYS A 36 -15.83 0.09 0.85
C CYS A 36 -16.02 1.31 1.77
N GLY A 37 -17.25 1.52 2.24
CA GLY A 37 -17.61 2.67 3.08
C GLY A 37 -16.80 2.79 4.37
N LYS A 38 -16.39 1.65 4.97
CA LYS A 38 -15.58 1.64 6.20
C LYS A 38 -14.10 1.93 5.98
N VAL A 39 -13.54 1.49 4.86
CA VAL A 39 -12.11 1.64 4.59
C VAL A 39 -11.76 3.13 4.47
N ARG A 40 -10.70 3.54 5.16
CA ARG A 40 -10.14 4.89 5.23
C ARG A 40 -8.78 4.98 4.56
N VAL A 41 -8.01 3.89 4.58
CA VAL A 41 -6.72 3.77 3.91
C VAL A 41 -6.59 2.41 3.23
N SER A 42 -6.03 2.43 2.03
CA SER A 42 -5.71 1.27 1.22
C SER A 42 -4.21 1.25 0.93
N ILE A 43 -3.60 0.08 1.11
CA ILE A 43 -2.16 -0.13 1.02
C ILE A 43 -1.95 -1.30 0.07
N PHE A 44 -1.14 -1.10 -0.96
CA PHE A 44 -0.82 -2.11 -1.93
C PHE A 44 0.69 -2.32 -2.02
N PHE A 45 1.14 -3.47 -1.56
CA PHE A 45 2.52 -3.92 -1.72
C PHE A 45 2.62 -4.77 -2.99
N LYS A 46 3.45 -4.38 -3.94
CA LYS A 46 3.60 -5.08 -5.21
C LYS A 46 5.05 -5.24 -5.62
N GLU A 47 5.33 -6.31 -6.32
CA GLU A 47 6.64 -6.64 -6.87
C GLU A 47 6.53 -6.85 -8.39
N ASN A 48 7.41 -6.19 -9.14
CA ASN A 48 7.44 -6.37 -10.60
C ASN A 48 8.27 -7.61 -11.00
N GLU A 49 8.30 -7.90 -12.29
CA GLU A 49 9.04 -9.06 -12.84
C GLU A 49 10.56 -9.00 -12.58
N HIS A 50 11.11 -7.82 -12.29
CA HIS A 50 12.52 -7.63 -11.98
C HIS A 50 12.83 -7.69 -10.48
N GLY A 51 11.84 -7.97 -9.63
CA GLY A 51 11.98 -8.02 -8.17
C GLY A 51 11.96 -6.66 -7.48
N VAL A 52 11.65 -5.58 -8.21
CA VAL A 52 11.49 -4.25 -7.61
C VAL A 52 10.17 -4.20 -6.87
N LYS A 53 10.22 -3.92 -5.56
CA LYS A 53 9.02 -3.84 -4.71
C LYS A 53 8.64 -2.40 -4.40
N ARG A 54 7.35 -2.11 -4.46
CA ARG A 54 6.79 -0.80 -4.16
C ARG A 54 5.55 -0.92 -3.28
N CYS A 55 5.42 0.02 -2.36
CA CYS A 55 4.19 0.27 -1.63
C CYS A 55 3.47 1.45 -2.28
N SER A 56 2.19 1.28 -2.58
CA SER A 56 1.28 2.34 -3.00
C SER A 56 0.21 2.54 -1.94
N MET A 57 -0.05 3.79 -1.56
CA MET A 57 -0.99 4.14 -0.51
C MET A 57 -2.05 5.10 -1.05
N ARG A 58 -3.29 4.91 -0.60
CA ARG A 58 -4.42 5.80 -0.86
C ARG A 58 -5.26 5.97 0.40
N SER A 59 -5.76 7.18 0.66
CA SER A 59 -6.65 7.43 1.79
C SER A 59 -7.84 8.33 1.41
N LYS A 60 -8.85 8.34 2.26
CA LYS A 60 -9.98 9.29 2.20
C LYS A 60 -9.67 10.66 2.83
N GLY A 61 -8.41 10.87 3.25
CA GLY A 61 -7.91 12.16 3.74
C GLY A 61 -7.65 12.23 5.24
N GLU A 62 -8.18 11.29 6.02
CA GLU A 62 -7.96 11.20 7.48
C GLU A 62 -6.56 10.69 7.83
N VAL A 63 -6.00 9.83 6.98
CA VAL A 63 -4.63 9.31 7.10
C VAL A 63 -3.73 10.05 6.12
N ASP A 64 -2.65 10.66 6.61
CA ASP A 64 -1.65 11.33 5.78
C ASP A 64 -0.65 10.32 5.21
N CYS A 65 -0.93 9.87 3.99
CA CYS A 65 -0.11 8.89 3.29
C CYS A 65 1.30 9.42 2.99
N ALA A 66 1.45 10.72 2.69
CA ALA A 66 2.76 11.31 2.41
C ALA A 66 3.64 11.29 3.66
N ALA A 67 3.10 11.67 4.82
CA ALA A 67 3.81 11.60 6.09
C ALA A 67 4.31 10.18 6.38
N ILE A 68 3.48 9.16 6.17
CA ILE A 68 3.87 7.75 6.35
C ILE A 68 4.94 7.35 5.33
N SER A 69 4.78 7.70 4.05
CA SER A 69 5.74 7.32 3.00
C SER A 69 7.12 7.94 3.21
N HIS A 70 7.20 9.14 3.79
CA HIS A 70 8.48 9.76 4.14
C HIS A 70 9.27 9.01 5.22
N LEU A 71 8.60 8.22 6.08
CA LEU A 71 9.29 7.34 7.05
C LEU A 71 10.06 6.20 6.37
N PHE A 72 9.74 5.93 5.10
CA PHE A 72 10.32 4.86 4.28
C PHE A 72 11.03 5.43 3.04
N ASP A 73 11.58 6.64 3.14
CA ASP A 73 12.31 7.33 2.06
C ASP A 73 11.51 7.52 0.76
N GLY A 74 10.18 7.55 0.86
CA GLY A 74 9.28 7.82 -0.24
C GLY A 74 8.71 9.24 -0.24
N GLY A 75 7.53 9.39 -0.84
CA GLY A 75 6.83 10.68 -0.90
C GLY A 75 5.53 10.61 -1.68
N GLY A 76 4.96 11.78 -1.94
CA GLY A 76 3.71 11.95 -2.69
C GLY A 76 2.82 13.02 -2.07
N HIS A 77 1.51 12.81 -2.17
CA HIS A 77 0.48 13.68 -1.62
C HIS A 77 -0.19 13.07 -0.39
N LYS A 78 -0.82 13.94 0.41
CA LYS A 78 -1.54 13.55 1.63
C LYS A 78 -2.47 12.34 1.44
N THR A 79 -3.16 12.25 0.31
CA THR A 79 -4.12 11.17 0.02
C THR A 79 -3.58 10.08 -0.91
N ALA A 80 -2.39 10.26 -1.49
CA ALA A 80 -1.84 9.37 -2.50
C ALA A 80 -0.31 9.45 -2.52
N SER A 81 0.35 8.38 -2.10
CA SER A 81 1.80 8.35 -1.97
C SER A 81 2.35 6.93 -2.18
N GLY A 82 3.67 6.78 -2.12
CA GLY A 82 4.30 5.49 -2.15
C GLY A 82 5.80 5.54 -1.88
N PHE A 83 6.39 4.37 -1.76
CA PHE A 83 7.82 4.18 -1.49
C PHE A 83 8.30 2.84 -2.05
N GLY A 84 9.61 2.71 -2.25
CA GLY A 84 10.26 1.43 -2.58
C GLY A 84 10.77 0.74 -1.32
N PHE A 85 10.88 -0.59 -1.33
CA PHE A 85 11.40 -1.33 -0.19
C PHE A 85 12.09 -2.64 -0.60
N GLU A 86 13.06 -3.10 0.19
CA GLU A 86 13.76 -4.38 -0.05
C GLU A 86 13.31 -5.49 0.92
N LYS A 87 12.70 -5.10 2.04
CA LYS A 87 12.29 -6.01 3.11
C LYS A 87 11.25 -7.05 2.62
N PRO A 88 11.12 -8.21 3.30
CA PRO A 88 10.02 -9.14 3.05
C PRO A 88 8.65 -8.46 3.25
N PHE A 89 7.65 -8.88 2.47
CA PHE A 89 6.29 -8.31 2.51
C PHE A 89 5.70 -8.26 3.93
N MET A 90 5.85 -9.35 4.70
CA MET A 90 5.34 -9.42 6.08
C MET A 90 5.96 -8.35 6.97
N LYS A 91 7.28 -8.11 6.83
CA LYS A 91 8.00 -7.13 7.66
C LYS A 91 7.64 -5.70 7.32
N ILE A 92 7.59 -5.36 6.04
CA ILE A 92 7.18 -4.00 5.66
C ILE A 92 5.70 -3.75 5.98
N GLN A 93 4.83 -4.77 5.86
CA GLN A 93 3.44 -4.66 6.25
C GLN A 93 3.29 -4.35 7.75
N GLU A 94 4.01 -5.08 8.62
CA GLU A 94 4.03 -4.83 10.07
C GLU A 94 4.42 -3.38 10.38
N GLU A 95 5.56 -2.91 9.85
CA GLU A 95 6.07 -1.54 10.08
C GLU A 95 5.10 -0.46 9.59
N VAL A 96 4.48 -0.65 8.42
CA VAL A 96 3.51 0.31 7.87
C VAL A 96 2.23 0.35 8.70
N LEU A 97 1.75 -0.81 9.17
CA LEU A 97 0.58 -0.87 10.04
C LEU A 97 0.84 -0.17 11.39
N GLU A 98 2.04 -0.33 11.96
CA GLU A 98 2.46 0.39 13.16
C GLU A 98 2.50 1.91 12.93
N ALA A 99 3.05 2.38 11.81
CA ALA A 99 3.08 3.79 11.46
C ALA A 99 1.69 4.41 11.24
N ILE A 100 0.71 3.59 10.84
CA ILE A 100 -0.67 4.01 10.60
C ILE A 100 -1.52 4.03 11.88
N ARG A 101 -1.19 3.21 12.87
CA ARG A 101 -1.98 3.05 14.10
C ARG A 101 -2.32 4.36 14.83
N PRO A 102 -1.43 5.37 14.92
CA PRO A 102 -1.75 6.65 15.57
C PRO A 102 -2.89 7.46 14.93
N TYR A 103 -3.29 7.15 13.70
CA TYR A 103 -4.43 7.80 13.03
C TYR A 103 -5.79 7.24 13.47
N PHE A 104 -5.79 6.15 14.24
CA PHE A 104 -6.98 5.35 14.53
C PHE A 104 -7.27 5.17 16.03
N THR A 105 -6.43 5.78 16.88
CA THR A 105 -6.59 5.94 18.33
C THR A 105 -7.56 7.04 18.71
#